data_AF-A0A9Q0YD35-F1
#
_entry.id   AF-A0A9Q0YD35-F1
#
_cell.length_a   1.000
_cell.length_b   1.000
_cell.length_c   1.000
_cell.angle_alpha   90.00
_cell.angle_beta   90.00
_cell.angle_gamma   90.00
#
_symmetry.space_group_name_H-M   'P 1'
#
loop_
_entity.id
_entity.type
_entity.pdbx_description
1 polymer ?
#
loop_
_entity_poly.entity_id
_entity_poly.type
_entity_poly.pdbx_seq_one_letter_code
_entity_poly.pdbx_strand_id
1 'polypeptide(L)'
;MTMEKATVAFADIFQAVMAYVALSGVVKLEGLFLTDCDTNLIYCNTDVKDNILNMPRCNLQTSNMLLHTHMSLSVQHHNTQSLLSL
;
A
#
# COMPACT_ATOMS: atom_id res chain seq x y z
N MET A 1 12.22 2.89 1.97
CA MET A 1 13.63 2.47 1.88
C MET A 1 13.68 1.27 0.94
N THR A 2 14.61 1.22 0.00
CA THR A 2 14.72 0.16 -1.01
C THR A 2 16.11 -0.46 -0.93
N MET A 3 16.20 -1.79 -0.90
CA MET A 3 17.41 -2.55 -0.58
C MET A 3 17.59 -3.71 -1.57
N GLU A 4 18.83 -3.95 -2.01
CA GLU A 4 19.16 -5.09 -2.87
C GLU A 4 19.20 -6.41 -2.08
N LYS A 5 19.62 -6.34 -0.80
CA LYS A 5 19.68 -7.50 0.11
C LYS A 5 19.30 -7.08 1.52
N ALA A 6 18.54 -7.92 2.22
CA ALA A 6 18.20 -7.74 3.62
C ALA A 6 17.95 -9.08 4.33
N THR A 7 18.22 -9.10 5.63
CA THR A 7 17.75 -10.17 6.52
C THR A 7 16.60 -9.62 7.35
N VAL A 8 15.46 -10.32 7.36
CA VAL A 8 14.27 -9.94 8.12
C VAL A 8 14.02 -11.02 9.17
N ALA A 9 14.18 -10.66 10.43
CA ALA A 9 13.84 -11.51 11.56
C ALA A 9 12.38 -11.29 11.96
N PHE A 10 11.58 -12.34 11.93
CA PHE A 10 10.17 -12.26 12.30
C PHE A 10 9.97 -12.11 13.81
N ALA A 11 10.95 -12.50 14.62
CA ALA A 11 10.98 -12.25 16.06
C ALA A 11 10.83 -10.75 16.42
N ASP A 12 11.23 -9.85 15.52
CA ASP A 12 11.14 -8.40 15.71
C ASP A 12 9.85 -7.79 15.11
N ILE A 13 8.93 -8.60 14.60
CA ILE A 13 7.66 -8.15 14.02
C ILE A 13 6.55 -8.24 15.07
N PHE A 14 6.03 -7.10 15.49
CA PHE A 14 5.02 -7.03 16.56
C PHE A 14 3.77 -6.21 16.21
N GLN A 15 3.70 -5.61 15.01
CA GLN A 15 2.53 -4.86 14.56
C GLN A 15 2.11 -5.24 13.14
N ALA A 16 0.81 -5.06 12.86
CA ALA A 16 0.27 -5.06 11.51
C ALA A 16 1.11 -4.11 10.65
N VAL A 17 1.32 -4.44 9.37
CA VAL A 17 2.13 -3.68 8.40
C VAL A 17 3.65 -3.90 8.49
N MET A 18 4.24 -4.17 9.67
CA MET A 18 5.71 -4.26 9.79
C MET A 18 6.33 -5.34 8.91
N ALA A 19 5.72 -6.53 8.85
CA ALA A 19 6.15 -7.60 7.95
C ALA A 19 6.15 -7.14 6.50
N TYR A 20 5.05 -6.54 6.05
CA TYR A 20 4.94 -6.05 4.68
C TYR A 20 5.99 -4.98 4.36
N VAL A 21 6.23 -4.02 5.26
CA VAL A 21 7.22 -2.96 5.05
C VAL A 21 8.64 -3.52 4.97
N ALA A 22 9.00 -4.45 5.84
CA ALA A 22 10.31 -5.09 5.82
C ALA A 22 10.53 -5.88 4.53
N LEU A 23 9.51 -6.64 4.08
CA LEU A 23 9.58 -7.46 2.87
C LEU A 23 9.57 -6.62 1.58
N SER A 24 8.69 -5.62 1.50
CA SER A 24 8.53 -4.75 0.31
C SER A 24 9.73 -3.84 0.05
N GLY A 25 10.60 -3.68 1.04
CA GLY A 25 11.86 -2.97 0.89
C GLY A 25 12.88 -3.70 0.01
N VAL A 26 12.76 -5.02 -0.19
CA VAL A 26 13.75 -5.82 -0.93
C VAL A 26 13.37 -5.97 -2.40
N VAL A 27 14.29 -5.62 -3.30
CA VAL A 27 14.02 -5.56 -4.75
C VAL A 27 13.86 -6.94 -5.39
N LYS A 28 14.61 -7.94 -4.90
CA LYS A 28 14.63 -9.30 -5.45
C LYS A 28 14.52 -10.34 -4.35
N LEU A 29 13.78 -11.42 -4.63
CA LEU A 29 13.62 -12.52 -3.69
C LEU A 29 14.96 -13.17 -3.31
N GLU A 30 15.89 -13.25 -4.25
CA GLU A 30 17.25 -13.77 -4.04
C GLU A 30 18.06 -12.97 -2.99
N GLY A 31 17.68 -11.71 -2.76
CA GLY A 31 18.30 -10.85 -1.76
C GLY A 31 17.62 -10.88 -0.39
N LEU A 32 16.51 -11.61 -0.25
CA LEU A 32 15.73 -11.67 0.98
C LEU A 32 16.08 -12.92 1.78
N PHE A 33 16.54 -12.72 3.01
CA PHE A 33 16.79 -13.80 3.97
C PHE A 33 15.83 -13.65 5.15
N LEU A 34 15.11 -14.72 5.51
CA LEU A 34 14.14 -14.72 6.59
C LEU A 34 14.63 -15.58 7.75
N THR A 35 14.48 -15.10 8.98
CA THR A 35 14.70 -15.87 10.20
C THR A 35 13.45 -15.85 11.08
N ASP A 36 13.28 -16.90 11.88
CA ASP A 36 12.17 -17.02 12.86
C ASP A 36 10.78 -16.91 12.23
N CYS A 37 10.65 -17.38 10.98
CA CYS A 37 9.50 -17.14 10.13
C CYS A 37 8.20 -17.64 10.78
N ASP A 38 7.32 -16.71 11.14
CA ASP A 38 5.95 -16.97 11.57
C ASP A 38 4.97 -16.27 10.62
N THR A 39 4.31 -17.05 9.78
CA THR A 39 3.37 -16.51 8.79
C THR A 39 2.14 -15.86 9.42
N ASN A 40 1.83 -16.16 10.68
CA ASN A 40 0.73 -15.50 11.41
C ASN A 40 1.02 -14.02 11.67
N LEU A 41 2.30 -13.61 11.64
CA LEU A 41 2.71 -12.21 11.79
C LEU A 41 2.53 -11.39 10.49
N ILE A 42 2.19 -12.05 9.37
CA ILE A 42 1.83 -11.38 8.11
C ILE A 42 0.32 -11.18 8.10
N TYR A 43 -0.14 -10.08 8.69
CA TYR A 43 -1.55 -9.73 8.73
C TYR A 43 -1.81 -8.25 8.39
N CYS A 44 -3.02 -7.99 7.90
CA CYS A 44 -3.51 -6.64 7.69
C CYS A 44 -4.41 -6.26 8.87
N ASN A 45 -4.30 -5.00 9.31
CA ASN A 45 -5.27 -4.43 10.23
C ASN A 45 -6.66 -4.46 9.58
N THR A 46 -7.67 -4.98 10.27
CA THR A 46 -9.04 -5.13 9.76
C THR A 46 -9.66 -3.79 9.39
N ASP A 47 -9.41 -2.73 10.16
CA ASP A 47 -9.91 -1.39 9.83
C ASP A 47 -9.31 -0.90 8.51
N VAL A 48 -8.02 -1.14 8.27
CA VAL A 48 -7.37 -0.75 7.01
C VAL A 48 -7.95 -1.56 5.85
N LYS A 49 -8.13 -2.87 6.04
CA LYS A 49 -8.74 -3.75 5.04
C LYS A 49 -10.16 -3.28 4.69
N ASP A 50 -10.98 -2.98 5.69
CA ASP A 50 -12.36 -2.56 5.50
C ASP A 50 -12.42 -1.17 4.83
N ASN A 51 -11.54 -0.25 5.21
CA ASN A 51 -11.46 1.06 4.56
C ASN A 51 -11.00 0.96 3.10
N ILE A 52 -10.07 0.06 2.76
CA ILE A 52 -9.66 -0.16 1.37
C ILE A 52 -10.81 -0.79 0.56
N LEU A 53 -11.51 -1.78 1.10
CA LEU A 53 -12.64 -2.42 0.42
C LEU A 53 -13.80 -1.46 0.14
N ASN A 54 -14.00 -0.49 1.04
CA ASN A 54 -15.03 0.55 0.89
C ASN A 54 -14.52 1.82 0.22
N MET A 55 -13.24 1.87 -0.21
CA MET A 55 -12.65 3.06 -0.80
C MET A 55 -13.30 3.35 -2.15
N PRO A 56 -13.84 4.56 -2.37
CA PRO A 56 -14.39 4.95 -3.66
C PRO A 56 -13.33 4.81 -4.76
N ARG A 57 -13.71 4.22 -5.89
CA ARG A 57 -12.84 4.16 -7.06
C ARG A 57 -12.75 5.53 -7.71
N CYS A 58 -11.57 5.88 -8.24
CA CYS A 58 -11.43 7.08 -9.05
C CYS A 58 -12.23 6.90 -10.34
N ASN A 59 -13.30 7.66 -10.51
CA ASN A 59 -13.93 7.81 -11.81
C ASN A 59 -13.79 9.26 -12.27
N LEU A 60 -12.84 9.49 -13.18
CA LEU A 60 -12.57 10.80 -13.78
C LEU A 60 -13.74 11.32 -14.63
N GLN A 61 -14.70 10.46 -14.99
CA GLN A 61 -15.91 10.86 -15.72
C GLN A 61 -17.01 11.39 -14.78
N THR A 62 -16.98 11.03 -13.50
CA THR A 62 -18.03 11.40 -12.50
C THR A 62 -17.54 12.41 -11.47
N SER A 63 -16.24 12.71 -11.43
CA SER A 63 -15.74 13.84 -10.65
C SER A 63 -16.37 15.10 -11.22
N ASN A 64 -17.21 15.75 -10.41
CA ASN A 64 -17.71 17.10 -10.67
C ASN A 64 -16.52 18.06 -10.65
N MET A 65 -15.68 18.04 -11.69
CA MET A 65 -14.75 19.12 -11.97
C MET A 65 -15.64 20.33 -12.18
N LEU A 66 -15.61 21.25 -11.20
CA LEU A 66 -16.12 22.59 -11.38
C LEU A 66 -15.31 23.22 -12.52
N LEU A 67 -15.74 22.98 -13.75
CA LEU A 67 -15.32 23.66 -14.96
C LEU A 67 -15.86 25.09 -14.88
N HIS A 68 -15.37 25.86 -13.90
CA HIS A 68 -15.56 27.29 -13.93
C HIS A 68 -14.73 27.83 -15.09
N THR A 69 -15.47 28.38 -16.04
CA THR A 69 -14.99 29.11 -17.21
C THR A 69 -13.89 30.11 -16.84
N HIS A 70 -12.83 30.15 -17.66
CA HIS A 70 -11.53 30.81 -17.53
C HIS A 70 -10.42 29.97 -16.86
N MET A 71 -9.34 29.76 -17.64
CA MET A 71 -8.09 29.04 -17.32
C MET A 71 -7.81 28.91 -15.82
N SER A 72 -8.26 27.81 -15.22
CA SER A 72 -7.96 27.47 -13.83
C SER A 72 -7.33 26.08 -13.76
N LEU A 73 -6.21 26.00 -13.04
CA LEU A 73 -5.58 24.73 -12.68
C LEU A 73 -6.24 24.23 -11.40
N SER A 74 -6.78 23.01 -11.41
CA SER A 74 -7.28 22.34 -10.21
C SER A 74 -6.44 21.10 -9.92
N VAL A 75 -6.10 20.90 -8.65
CA VAL A 75 -5.38 19.71 -8.16
C VAL A 75 -6.33 18.98 -7.22
N GLN A 76 -6.73 17.77 -7.60
CA GLN A 76 -7.53 16.90 -6.75
C GLN A 76 -6.64 15.79 -6.21
N HIS A 77 -6.49 15.73 -4.89
CA HIS A 77 -5.82 14.62 -4.22
C HIS A 77 -6.87 13.57 -3.85
N HIS A 78 -6.92 12.48 -4.62
CA HIS A 78 -7.85 11.38 -4.36
C HIS A 78 -7.06 10.17 -3.84
N ASN A 79 -7.38 9.73 -2.63
CA ASN A 79 -6.91 8.43 -2.15
C ASN A 79 -7.82 7.37 -2.78
N THR A 80 -7.43 6.85 -3.93
CA THR A 80 -8.18 5.81 -4.65
C THR A 80 -7.35 4.56 -4.76
N GLN A 81 -8.01 3.41 -4.71
CA GLN A 81 -7.38 2.17 -5.10
C GLN A 81 -7.02 2.25 -6.60
N SER A 82 -5.76 2.55 -6.91
CA SER A 82 -5.23 2.59 -8.28
C SER A 82 -4.97 1.20 -8.86
N LEU A 83 -5.15 0.14 -8.05
CA LEU A 83 -5.00 -1.23 -8.50
C LEU A 83 -6.28 -1.66 -9.22
N LEU A 84 -6.18 -1.91 -10.53
CA LEU A 84 -7.20 -2.67 -11.27
C LEU A 84 -7.46 -3.98 -10.50
N SER A 85 -8.72 -4.23 -10.14
CA SER A 85 -9.12 -5.51 -9.57
C SER A 85 -8.80 -6.61 -10.59
N LEU A 86 -7.83 -7.47 -10.26
CA LEU A 86 -7.55 -8.73 -10.95
C LEU A 86 -8.77 -9.67 -10.87
#